data_AF-A0A857JT68-F1
#
_entry.id   AF-A0A857JT68-F1
#
_cell.length_a   1.000
_cell.length_b   1.000
_cell.length_c   1.000
_cell.angle_alpha   90.00
_cell.angle_beta   90.00
_cell.angle_gamma   90.00
#
_symmetry.space_group_name_H-M   'P 1'
#
loop_
_entity.id
_entity.type
_entity.pdbx_description
1 polymer ?
#
loop_
_entity_poly.entity_id
_entity_poly.type
_entity_poly.pdbx_seq_one_letter_code
_entity_poly.pdbx_strand_id
1 'polypeptide(L)'
;MQFKRQGRRVQVLAYRGYDKEKRRAIVKMMGSIDVYSYEPSGGLIENLTDEEKTELQSYIETERQAAEKRSRVYYAKSAASRIVGCRHDQGRGL
;
A
#
# COMPACT_ATOMS: atom_id res chain seq x y z
N MET A 1 3.34 3.55 -13.81
CA MET A 1 4.51 3.53 -12.87
C MET A 1 4.74 2.16 -12.24
N GLN A 2 5.90 1.95 -11.60
CA GLN A 2 6.13 0.80 -10.72
C GLN A 2 6.46 1.24 -9.28
N PHE A 3 5.78 0.62 -8.31
CA PHE A 3 5.94 0.88 -6.89
C PHE A 3 6.54 -0.36 -6.21
N LYS A 4 7.68 -0.20 -5.54
CA LYS A 4 8.37 -1.30 -4.87
C LYS A 4 8.58 -1.00 -3.40
N ARG A 5 7.92 -1.76 -2.53
CA ARG A 5 8.10 -1.62 -1.09
C ARG A 5 9.46 -2.17 -0.66
N GLN A 6 10.21 -1.36 0.07
CA GLN A 6 11.49 -1.73 0.68
C GLN A 6 11.51 -1.23 2.13
N GLY A 7 11.28 -2.14 3.08
CA GLY A 7 11.19 -1.82 4.50
C GLY A 7 10.05 -0.83 4.79
N ARG A 8 10.42 0.36 5.30
CA ARG A 8 9.49 1.45 5.67
C ARG A 8 9.17 2.42 4.54
N ARG A 9 9.79 2.26 3.36
CA ARG A 9 9.56 3.16 2.22
C ARG A 9 9.08 2.39 1.00
N VAL A 10 8.37 3.07 0.11
CA VAL A 10 8.01 2.58 -1.22
C VAL A 10 8.84 3.34 -2.25
N GLN A 11 9.68 2.63 -2.98
CA GLN A 11 10.42 3.21 -4.10
C GLN A 11 9.49 3.41 -5.30
N VAL A 12 9.62 4.56 -5.95
CA VAL A 12 8.86 4.94 -7.14
C VAL A 12 9.78 4.84 -8.36
N LEU A 13 9.42 3.96 -9.28
CA LEU A 13 10.17 3.68 -10.51
C LEU A 13 9.32 4.08 -11.72
N ALA A 14 9.88 4.92 -12.59
CA ALA A 14 9.25 5.31 -13.85
C ALA A 14 9.87 4.54 -15.02
N TYR A 15 9.02 4.04 -15.92
CA TYR A 15 9.47 3.44 -17.16
C TYR A 15 9.86 4.54 -18.15
N ARG A 16 11.07 4.47 -18.70
CA ARG A 16 11.60 5.45 -19.65
C ARG A 16 11.86 4.87 -21.04
N GLY A 17 11.53 3.59 -21.26
CA GLY A 17 11.69 2.93 -22.55
C GLY A 17 12.24 1.51 -22.42
N TYR A 18 12.50 0.89 -23.56
CA TYR A 18 13.06 -0.45 -23.65
C TYR A 18 14.39 -0.42 -24.40
N ASP A 19 15.44 -0.92 -23.75
CA ASP A 19 16.74 -1.11 -24.36
C ASP A 19 16.68 -2.38 -25.22
N LYS A 20 16.61 -2.20 -26.55
CA LYS A 20 16.52 -3.30 -27.52
C LYS A 20 17.80 -4.11 -27.61
N GLU A 21 18.96 -3.49 -27.36
CA GLU A 21 20.26 -4.17 -27.42
C GLU A 21 20.45 -5.09 -26.21
N LYS A 22 20.13 -4.60 -25.01
CA LYS A 22 20.24 -5.35 -23.76
C LYS A 22 18.98 -6.14 -23.41
N ARG A 23 17.96 -6.08 -24.27
CA ARG A 23 16.65 -6.74 -24.13
C ARG A 23 16.01 -6.51 -22.76
N ARG A 24 16.10 -5.29 -22.22
CA ARG A 24 15.63 -4.96 -20.86
C ARG A 24 14.88 -3.63 -20.79
N ALA A 25 13.89 -3.56 -19.91
CA ALA A 25 13.19 -2.31 -19.63
C ALA A 25 14.12 -1.31 -18.93
N ILE A 26 14.08 -0.06 -19.38
CA ILE A 26 14.76 1.06 -18.76
C ILE A 26 13.81 1.65 -17.71
N VAL A 27 14.07 1.31 -16.46
CA VAL A 27 13.38 1.88 -15.31
C VAL A 27 14.31 2.83 -14.57
N LYS A 28 13.82 4.02 -14.26
CA LYS A 28 14.57 5.04 -13.50
C LYS A 28 13.91 5.24 -12.14
N MET A 29 14.73 5.28 -11.08
CA MET A 29 14.27 5.59 -9.73
C MET A 29 14.00 7.08 -9.61
N MET A 30 12.76 7.44 -9.28
CA MET A 30 12.30 8.83 -9.15
C MET A 30 12.43 9.32 -7.71
N GLY A 31 12.35 8.40 -6.76
CA GLY A 31 12.41 8.69 -5.33
C GLY A 31 11.68 7.63 -4.53
N SER A 32 11.23 8.01 -3.33
CA SER A 32 10.49 7.11 -2.46
C SER A 32 9.42 7.84 -1.67
N ILE A 33 8.37 7.15 -1.25
CA ILE A 33 7.39 7.64 -0.29
C ILE A 33 7.48 6.84 1.01
N ASP A 34 7.15 7.45 2.14
CA ASP A 34 6.98 6.71 3.40
C ASP A 34 5.73 5.82 3.33
N VAL A 35 5.79 4.62 3.90
CA VAL A 35 4.67 3.65 3.86
C VAL A 35 3.50 4.07 4.76
N TYR A 36 3.75 4.85 5.82
CA TYR A 36 2.75 5.23 6.82
C TYR A 36 2.29 6.67 6.64
N SER A 37 3.22 7.61 6.44
CA SER A 37 2.87 9.02 6.24
C SER A 37 2.55 9.36 4.78
N TYR A 38 2.91 8.48 3.83
CA TYR A 38 2.81 8.72 2.38
C TYR A 38 3.60 9.95 1.91
N GLU A 39 4.51 10.46 2.75
CA GLU A 39 5.29 11.64 2.43
C GLU A 39 6.35 11.32 1.36
N PRO A 40 6.40 12.10 0.28
CA PRO A 40 7.43 11.95 -0.74
C PRO A 40 8.80 12.37 -0.21
N SER A 41 9.84 11.64 -0.62
CA SER A 41 11.22 12.07 -0.43
C SER A 41 11.48 13.36 -1.20
N GLY A 42 12.39 14.19 -0.69
CA GLY A 42 12.80 15.43 -1.35
C GLY A 42 13.13 15.20 -2.84
N GLY A 43 12.59 16.06 -3.70
CA GLY A 43 12.77 15.98 -5.15
C GLY A 43 11.89 14.96 -5.88
N LEU A 44 11.13 14.09 -5.21
CA LEU A 44 10.27 13.13 -5.92
C LEU A 44 9.24 13.86 -6.78
N ILE A 45 8.49 14.81 -6.21
CA ILE A 45 7.43 15.53 -6.93
C ILE A 45 7.98 16.36 -8.11
N GLU A 46 9.20 16.88 -7.97
CA GLU A 46 9.88 17.68 -9.00
C GLU A 46 10.39 16.81 -10.17
N ASN A 47 10.65 15.53 -9.94
CA ASN A 47 11.12 14.57 -10.95
C ASN A 47 9.99 13.88 -11.74
N LEU A 48 8.73 14.15 -11.39
CA LEU A 48 7.56 13.53 -12.02
C LEU A 48 6.86 14.49 -12.97
N THR A 49 6.36 13.96 -14.09
CA THR A 49 5.39 14.66 -14.95
C THR A 49 4.02 14.74 -14.28
N ASP A 50 3.10 15.56 -14.81
CA ASP A 50 1.77 15.71 -14.20
C ASP A 50 0.91 14.43 -14.30
N GLU A 51 1.06 13.67 -15.38
CA GLU A 51 0.48 12.32 -15.51
C GLU A 51 1.05 11.38 -14.44
N GLU A 52 2.37 11.42 -14.27
CA GLU A 52 3.10 10.61 -13.30
C GLU A 52 2.71 10.95 -11.85
N LYS A 53 2.50 12.24 -11.54
CA LYS A 53 1.97 12.69 -10.24
C LYS A 53 0.55 12.17 -9.99
N THR A 54 -0.28 12.15 -11.03
CA THR A 54 -1.66 11.63 -10.95
C THR A 54 -1.65 10.14 -10.65
N GLU A 55 -0.79 9.36 -11.30
CA GLU A 55 -0.60 7.94 -10.98
C GLU A 55 -0.12 7.72 -9.54
N LEU A 56 0.83 8.54 -9.07
CA LEU A 56 1.31 8.47 -7.68
C LEU A 56 0.20 8.77 -6.66
N GLN A 57 -0.62 9.79 -6.91
CA GLN A 57 -1.76 10.12 -6.05
C GLN A 57 -2.80 8.99 -6.01
N SER A 58 -3.11 8.41 -7.16
CA SER A 58 -4.03 7.26 -7.26
C SER A 58 -3.52 6.05 -6.47
N TYR A 59 -2.21 5.78 -6.53
CA TYR A 59 -1.57 4.74 -5.71
C TYR A 59 -1.71 5.01 -4.20
N ILE A 60 -1.43 6.24 -3.75
CA ILE A 60 -1.54 6.62 -2.34
C ILE A 60 -2.99 6.47 -1.84
N GLU A 61 -3.97 6.91 -2.62
CA GLU A 61 -5.38 6.79 -2.25
C GLU A 61 -5.82 5.33 -2.14
N THR A 62 -5.38 4.48 -3.09
CA THR A 62 -5.66 3.04 -3.08
C THR A 62 -5.07 2.36 -1.84
N GLU A 63 -3.82 2.66 -1.49
CA GLU A 63 -3.18 2.12 -0.29
C GLU A 63 -3.89 2.59 0.99
N ARG A 64 -4.33 3.86 1.04
CA ARG A 64 -5.06 4.40 2.18
C ARG A 64 -6.40 3.67 2.37
N GLN A 65 -7.16 3.52 1.30
CA GLN A 65 -8.43 2.77 1.34
C GLN A 65 -8.21 1.29 1.71
N ALA A 66 -7.13 0.67 1.23
CA ALA A 66 -6.79 -0.70 1.59
C ALA A 66 -6.45 -0.83 3.08
N ALA A 67 -5.73 0.13 3.65
CA ALA A 67 -5.43 0.19 5.08
C ALA A 67 -6.71 0.34 5.93
N GLU A 68 -7.63 1.23 5.52
CA GLU A 68 -8.93 1.41 6.19
C GLU A 68 -9.78 0.13 6.15
N LYS A 69 -9.83 -0.55 5.00
CA LYS A 69 -10.54 -1.84 4.86
C LYS A 69 -9.93 -2.92 5.76
N ARG A 70 -8.61 -3.00 5.87
CA ARG A 70 -7.93 -3.96 6.76
C ARG A 70 -8.25 -3.71 8.23
N SER A 71 -8.31 -2.45 8.65
CA SER A 71 -8.73 -2.07 10.00
C SER A 71 -10.14 -2.56 10.29
N ARG A 72 -11.10 -2.27 9.39
CA ARG A 72 -12.50 -2.67 9.54
C ARG A 72 -12.71 -4.18 9.64
N VAL A 73 -11.97 -4.97 8.85
CA VAL A 73 -12.04 -6.44 8.91
C VAL A 73 -11.48 -6.98 10.23
N TYR A 74 -10.43 -6.37 10.78
CA TYR A 74 -9.87 -6.77 12.07
C TYR A 74 -10.85 -6.53 13.22
N TYR A 75 -11.50 -5.36 13.26
CA TYR A 75 -12.55 -5.06 14.24
C TYR A 75 -13.74 -6.03 14.14
N ALA A 76 -14.18 -6.37 12.94
CA ALA A 76 -15.26 -7.34 12.74
C ALA A 76 -14.91 -8.74 13.24
N LYS A 77 -13.66 -9.20 13.04
CA LYS A 77 -13.19 -10.49 13.54
C LYS A 77 -13.07 -10.52 15.07
N SER A 78 -12.56 -9.45 15.69
CA SER A 78 -12.47 -9.35 17.15
C SER A 78 -13.84 -9.29 17.83
N ALA A 79 -14.84 -8.67 17.20
CA ALA A 79 -16.23 -8.69 17.69
C ALA A 79 -16.85 -10.10 17.59
N ALA A 80 -16.60 -10.83 16.50
CA ALA A 80 -17.09 -12.19 16.33
C ALA A 80 -16.51 -13.18 17.36
N SER A 81 -15.24 -13.02 17.74
CA SER A 81 -14.60 -13.84 18.78
C SER A 81 -15.23 -13.67 20.17
N ARG A 82 -15.80 -12.49 20.49
CA ARG A 82 -16.50 -12.27 21.77
C ARG A 82 -17.92 -12.85 21.80
N ILE A 83 -18.57 -13.00 20.65
CA ILE A 83 -19.93 -13.56 20.57
C ILE A 83 -19.93 -15.10 20.71
N VAL A 84 -18.87 -15.77 20.28
CA VAL A 84 -18.73 -17.24 20.43
C VAL A 84 -18.41 -17.65 21.87
N GLY A 85 -17.73 -16.80 22.65
CA GLY A 85 -17.40 -17.08 24.06
C GLY A 85 -18.60 -17.08 25.02
N CYS A 86 -19.72 -16.44 24.68
CA CYS A 86 -20.90 -16.38 25.56
C CYS A 86 -21.94 -17.48 25.31
N ARG A 87 -21.70 -18.44 24.40
CA ARG A 87 -22.65 -19.55 24.11
C ARG A 87 -22.21 -20.90 24.67
N HIS A 88 -21.33 -20.95 25.67
CA HIS A 88 -20.87 -22.21 26.26
C HIS A 88 -21.18 -22.36 27.77
N ASP A 89 -22.13 -21.59 28.32
CA ASP A 89 -22.47 -21.68 29.75
C ASP A 89 -23.99 -21.76 30.03
N GLN A 90 -24.72 -22.53 29.22
CA GLN A 90 -26.06 -22.99 29.61
C GLN A 90 -26.21 -24.47 29.22
N GLY A 91 -25.94 -25.36 30.18
CA GLY A 91 -26.26 -26.77 30.01
C GLY A 91 -25.43 -27.75 30.82
N ARG A 92 -25.28 -27.55 32.14
CA ARG A 92 -25.01 -28.64 33.10
C ARG A 92 -25.59 -28.28 34.46
N GLY A 93 -26.73 -28.86 34.77
CA GLY A 93 -27.38 -28.77 36.08
C GLY A 93 -28.47 -29.82 36.15
N LEU A 94 -28.05 -30.99 36.64
CA LEU A 94 -28.78 -32.11 37.26
C LEU A 94 -30.21 -32.43 36.77
#